data_AF-R5PCS7-F1
#
_entry.id   AF-R5PCS7-F1
#
_cell.length_a   1.000
_cell.length_b   1.000
_cell.length_c   1.000
_cell.angle_alpha   90.00
_cell.angle_beta   90.00
_cell.angle_gamma   90.00
#
_symmetry.space_group_name_H-M   'P 1'
#
loop_
_entity.id
_entity.type
_entity.pdbx_description
1 polymer ?
#
loop_
_entity_poly.entity_id
_entity_poly.type
_entity_poly.pdbx_seq_one_letter_code
_entity_poly.pdbx_strand_id
1 'polypeptide(L)'
;MILFFYLFIFSVSGYIPGGQKVGLCFCLLLSVVVVFSQEAGKIPGKGDLLINEILYEAVPADAEYLELYNSGNKDIALCEIYIGKRDRTGSLIAVKPIVKSEEVLKPGALVWICSNPAAIAMAYSYHHMENCVVLPAKLAYADDGGVVVVLNRNREVIDEVTYGKFLHHPMVTQTKGIALEKGWSNTGMPGKGKWTSAGGDAGNGFGSPGMPNRAGKILSERNDGEFMKCVPEVFTPDGDGLEDELEIKITVPDREFVLQLSVYDARGRCVRKIADRVPVYSGIGFSWDGTSGDGCLLPAGIYVIYGCIVYSDGGRREVRKVCVLSR
;
A
#
# COMPACT_ATOMS: atom_id res chain seq x y z
N MET A 1 -29.70 -14.40 14.05
CA MET A 1 -30.40 -15.45 14.82
C MET A 1 -31.80 -15.59 14.25
N ILE A 2 -32.09 -16.70 13.56
CA ILE A 2 -33.44 -16.99 13.04
C ILE A 2 -33.89 -18.27 13.76
N LEU A 3 -34.99 -18.20 14.51
CA LEU A 3 -35.61 -19.38 15.12
C LEU A 3 -36.66 -19.93 14.16
N PHE A 4 -36.52 -21.19 13.77
CA PHE A 4 -37.61 -21.95 13.16
C PHE A 4 -38.26 -22.83 14.23
N PHE A 5 -39.57 -22.75 14.37
CA PHE A 5 -40.35 -23.66 15.20
C PHE A 5 -41.05 -24.67 14.29
N TYR A 6 -40.70 -25.95 14.43
CA TYR A 6 -41.45 -27.03 13.82
C TYR A 6 -42.36 -27.67 14.87
N LEU A 7 -43.66 -27.71 14.60
CA LEU A 7 -44.65 -28.35 15.44
C LEU A 7 -44.95 -29.74 14.88
N PHE A 8 -44.50 -30.80 15.55
CA PHE A 8 -44.91 -32.16 15.24
C PHE A 8 -46.04 -32.58 16.19
N ILE A 9 -47.20 -32.92 15.63
CA ILE A 9 -48.37 -33.37 16.40
C ILE A 9 -48.47 -34.90 16.27
N PHE A 10 -48.32 -35.60 17.39
CA PHE A 10 -48.62 -37.03 17.47
C PHE A 10 -49.97 -37.23 18.18
N SER A 11 -50.87 -37.96 17.54
CA SER A 11 -52.15 -38.36 18.12
C SER A 11 -52.15 -39.86 18.35
N VAL A 12 -52.46 -40.28 19.57
CA VAL A 12 -52.76 -41.67 19.89
C VAL A 12 -54.19 -41.72 20.41
N SER A 13 -55.06 -42.46 19.72
CA SER A 13 -56.45 -42.66 20.12
C SER A 13 -56.65 -44.05 20.69
N GLY A 14 -57.31 -44.13 21.84
CA GLY A 14 -57.73 -45.39 22.46
C GLY A 14 -59.19 -45.33 22.93
N TYR A 15 -59.73 -46.50 23.25
CA TYR A 15 -61.07 -46.67 23.82
C TYR A 15 -60.97 -47.16 25.26
N ILE A 16 -61.86 -46.66 26.12
CA ILE A 16 -62.04 -47.15 27.50
C ILE A 16 -63.38 -47.92 27.55
N PRO A 17 -63.56 -48.91 28.44
CA PRO A 17 -64.80 -49.69 28.52
C PRO A 17 -66.01 -48.77 28.77
N GLY A 18 -67.02 -48.82 27.89
CA GLY A 18 -68.16 -47.90 27.88
C GLY A 18 -68.31 -47.08 26.59
N GLY A 19 -67.36 -47.17 25.65
CA GLY A 19 -67.53 -46.68 24.28
C GLY A 19 -67.20 -45.20 24.03
N GLN A 20 -66.73 -44.46 25.03
CA GLN A 20 -66.20 -43.11 24.81
C GLN A 20 -64.76 -43.15 24.24
N LYS A 21 -64.52 -42.43 23.14
CA LYS A 21 -63.17 -42.15 22.63
C LYS A 21 -62.52 -41.06 23.48
N VAL A 22 -61.29 -41.30 23.91
CA VAL A 22 -60.44 -40.26 24.52
C VAL A 22 -59.13 -40.19 23.74
N GLY A 23 -58.73 -38.98 23.34
CA GLY A 23 -57.45 -38.71 22.69
C GLY A 23 -56.59 -37.85 23.59
N LEU A 24 -55.36 -38.26 23.83
CA LEU A 24 -54.33 -37.39 24.40
C LEU A 24 -53.46 -36.85 23.27
N CYS A 25 -53.29 -35.53 23.25
CA CYS A 25 -52.40 -34.85 22.33
C CYS A 25 -51.15 -34.39 23.10
N PHE A 26 -49.97 -34.88 22.72
CA PHE A 26 -48.71 -34.44 23.29
C PHE A 26 -47.99 -33.54 22.28
N CYS A 27 -47.73 -32.28 22.66
CA CYS A 27 -46.87 -31.38 21.90
C CYS A 27 -45.46 -31.37 22.52
N LEU A 28 -44.48 -31.91 21.82
CA LEU A 28 -43.06 -31.76 22.17
C LEU A 28 -42.47 -30.62 21.32
N LEU A 29 -42.14 -29.51 21.97
CA LEU A 29 -41.39 -28.41 21.36
C LEU A 29 -39.90 -28.80 21.33
N LEU A 30 -39.43 -29.32 20.20
CA LEU A 30 -37.99 -29.44 19.93
C LEU A 30 -37.52 -28.14 19.28
N SER A 31 -36.77 -27.32 20.04
CA SER A 31 -36.04 -26.19 19.48
C SER A 31 -34.74 -26.69 18.86
N VAL A 32 -34.65 -26.68 17.53
CA VAL A 32 -33.39 -26.85 16.82
C VAL A 32 -32.74 -25.47 16.72
N VAL A 33 -31.74 -25.20 17.55
CA VAL A 33 -30.92 -24.00 17.42
C VAL A 33 -29.84 -24.28 16.40
N VAL A 34 -30.01 -23.78 15.17
CA VAL A 34 -28.93 -23.76 14.18
C VAL A 34 -28.00 -22.60 14.53
N VAL A 35 -26.91 -22.93 15.23
CA VAL A 35 -25.81 -21.99 15.45
C VAL A 35 -24.94 -22.02 14.20
N PHE A 36 -25.00 -20.97 13.39
CA PHE A 36 -23.94 -20.71 12.41
C PHE A 36 -22.71 -20.28 13.21
N SER A 37 -21.79 -21.19 13.50
CA SER A 37 -20.44 -20.79 13.88
C SER A 37 -19.75 -20.35 12.59
N GLN A 38 -19.50 -19.06 12.45
CA GLN A 38 -18.43 -18.63 11.57
C GLN A 38 -17.17 -19.29 12.12
N GLU A 39 -16.46 -20.09 11.32
CA GLU A 39 -15.13 -20.53 11.72
C GLU A 39 -14.36 -19.27 12.14
N ALA A 40 -13.83 -19.25 13.36
CA ALA A 40 -12.96 -18.17 13.79
C ALA A 40 -11.87 -18.04 12.71
N GLY A 41 -11.84 -16.88 12.03
CA GLY A 41 -10.89 -16.63 10.96
C GLY A 41 -9.50 -17.08 11.41
N LYS A 42 -8.80 -17.84 10.57
CA LYS A 42 -7.48 -18.34 10.94
C LYS A 42 -6.59 -17.14 11.24
N ILE A 43 -6.14 -17.03 12.48
CA ILE A 43 -5.33 -15.92 12.98
C ILE A 43 -4.10 -15.77 12.05
N PRO A 44 -3.82 -14.56 11.52
CA PRO A 44 -2.68 -14.37 10.65
C PRO A 44 -1.38 -14.72 11.39
N GLY A 45 -0.53 -15.47 10.69
CA GLY A 45 0.78 -15.87 11.16
C GLY A 45 1.90 -15.02 10.55
N LYS A 46 3.14 -15.41 10.84
CA LYS A 46 4.33 -14.74 10.32
C LYS A 46 4.32 -14.74 8.80
N GLY A 47 4.37 -13.55 8.20
CA GLY A 47 4.40 -13.37 6.75
C GLY A 47 3.05 -13.38 6.05
N ASP A 48 1.92 -13.44 6.77
CA ASP A 48 0.59 -13.27 6.17
C ASP A 48 0.23 -11.77 5.98
N LEU A 49 0.69 -10.92 6.90
CA LEU A 49 0.57 -9.46 6.83
C LEU A 49 1.94 -8.84 6.99
N LEU A 50 2.35 -8.00 6.04
CA LEU A 50 3.70 -7.48 5.96
C LEU A 50 3.71 -5.96 6.00
N ILE A 51 4.72 -5.39 6.65
CA ILE A 51 5.03 -3.97 6.57
C ILE A 51 5.56 -3.67 5.16
N ASN A 52 4.88 -2.78 4.44
CA ASN A 52 5.11 -2.50 3.03
C ASN A 52 5.79 -1.15 2.79
N GLU A 53 5.37 -0.14 3.52
CA GLU A 53 5.86 1.24 3.40
C GLU A 53 5.86 1.94 4.76
N ILE A 54 6.84 2.80 5.02
CA ILE A 54 6.96 3.57 6.27
C ILE A 54 7.39 5.01 5.95
N LEU A 55 6.55 6.00 6.29
CA LEU A 55 6.97 7.39 6.35
C LEU A 55 7.13 7.82 7.81
N TYR A 56 8.39 7.95 8.25
CA TYR A 56 8.72 8.27 9.65
C TYR A 56 9.20 9.71 9.86
N GLU A 57 9.78 10.37 8.85
CA GLU A 57 10.18 11.78 8.89
C GLU A 57 9.24 12.65 8.03
N ALA A 58 7.95 12.70 8.35
CA ALA A 58 6.93 13.29 7.48
C ALA A 58 7.03 14.84 7.31
N VAL A 59 6.55 15.33 6.15
CA VAL A 59 6.32 16.76 5.88
C VAL A 59 4.92 16.90 5.25
N PRO A 60 3.94 17.53 5.93
CA PRO A 60 4.02 18.07 7.29
C PRO A 60 4.23 16.97 8.36
N ALA A 61 4.67 17.35 9.55
CA ALA A 61 5.15 16.41 10.59
C ALA A 61 4.09 15.43 11.12
N ASP A 62 2.81 15.70 10.85
CA ASP A 62 1.68 14.84 11.22
C ASP A 62 1.17 13.96 10.07
N ALA A 63 1.84 13.99 8.91
CA ALA A 63 1.60 13.09 7.78
C ALA A 63 2.37 11.75 7.89
N GLU A 64 2.72 11.30 9.10
CA GLU A 64 3.32 9.96 9.28
C GLU A 64 2.31 8.86 8.88
N TYR A 65 2.79 7.82 8.20
CA TYR A 65 1.99 6.62 7.95
C TYR A 65 2.80 5.32 7.96
N LEU A 66 2.08 4.22 8.14
CA LEU A 66 2.54 2.84 8.00
C LEU A 66 1.60 2.12 7.03
N GLU A 67 2.17 1.47 6.03
CA GLU A 67 1.39 0.62 5.12
C GLU A 67 1.65 -0.85 5.36
N LEU A 68 0.57 -1.63 5.31
CA LEU A 68 0.57 -3.08 5.45
C LEU A 68 0.01 -3.73 4.18
N TYR A 69 0.60 -4.87 3.81
CA TYR A 69 0.22 -5.67 2.65
C TYR A 69 -0.18 -7.08 3.08
N ASN A 70 -1.36 -7.54 2.66
CA ASN A 70 -1.77 -8.92 2.87
C ASN A 70 -1.12 -9.83 1.82
N SER A 71 0.01 -10.45 2.18
CA SER A 71 0.72 -11.44 1.36
C SER A 71 0.19 -12.85 1.49
N GLY A 72 -0.70 -13.09 2.46
CA GLY A 72 -1.38 -14.36 2.63
C GLY A 72 -2.39 -14.64 1.52
N ASN A 73 -3.01 -15.82 1.59
CA ASN A 73 -4.09 -16.22 0.70
C ASN A 73 -5.47 -16.17 1.38
N LYS A 74 -5.60 -15.40 2.47
CA LYS A 74 -6.82 -15.30 3.28
C LYS A 74 -7.16 -13.86 3.61
N ASP A 75 -8.45 -13.64 3.79
CA ASP A 75 -9.01 -12.44 4.38
C ASP A 75 -8.48 -12.24 5.81
N ILE A 76 -8.01 -11.03 6.12
CA ILE A 76 -7.53 -10.66 7.45
C ILE A 76 -8.50 -9.65 8.06
N ALA A 77 -9.11 -9.99 9.19
CA ALA A 77 -9.89 -9.05 9.97
C ALA A 77 -8.96 -8.04 10.65
N LEU A 78 -9.07 -6.76 10.28
CA LEU A 78 -8.18 -5.71 10.75
C LEU A 78 -8.35 -5.42 12.25
N CYS A 79 -9.53 -5.70 12.84
CA CYS A 79 -9.73 -5.62 14.29
C CYS A 79 -8.89 -6.61 15.10
N GLU A 80 -8.32 -7.63 14.46
CA GLU A 80 -7.42 -8.60 15.08
C GLU A 80 -5.94 -8.18 14.99
N ILE A 81 -5.66 -7.05 14.33
CA ILE A 81 -4.30 -6.56 14.10
C ILE A 81 -3.94 -5.43 15.06
N TYR A 82 -2.72 -5.50 15.55
CA TYR A 82 -2.11 -4.52 16.44
C TYR A 82 -0.78 -4.05 15.88
N ILE A 83 -0.43 -2.81 16.19
CA ILE A 83 0.89 -2.26 15.93
C ILE A 83 1.55 -1.86 17.25
N GLY A 84 2.87 -1.99 17.31
CA GLY A 84 3.68 -1.62 18.45
C GLY A 84 5.09 -1.23 18.03
N LYS A 85 5.96 -1.02 19.02
CA LYS A 85 7.38 -0.71 18.82
C LYS A 85 8.25 -1.53 19.77
N ARG A 86 9.55 -1.58 19.51
CA ARG A 86 10.53 -1.99 20.53
C ARG A 86 11.23 -0.79 21.14
N ASP A 87 11.49 -0.86 22.44
CA ASP A 87 12.42 0.05 23.11
C ASP A 87 13.89 -0.40 22.92
N ARG A 88 14.82 0.33 23.53
CA ARG A 88 16.26 0.02 23.45
C ARG A 88 16.66 -1.30 24.12
N THR A 89 15.80 -1.86 24.97
CA THR A 89 16.01 -3.18 25.60
C THR A 89 15.43 -4.32 24.76
N GLY A 90 14.76 -3.99 23.65
CA GLY A 90 14.02 -4.94 22.82
C GLY A 90 12.61 -5.25 23.34
N SER A 91 12.16 -4.58 24.40
CA SER A 91 10.84 -4.80 24.98
C SER A 91 9.75 -4.20 24.12
N LEU A 92 8.63 -4.91 23.97
CA LEU A 92 7.48 -4.46 23.21
C LEU A 92 6.73 -3.38 23.97
N ILE A 93 6.56 -2.20 23.35
CA ILE A 93 5.91 -1.03 23.93
C ILE A 93 4.87 -0.44 22.97
N ALA A 94 4.00 0.44 23.51
CA ALA A 94 3.03 1.23 22.75
C ALA A 94 2.10 0.40 21.83
N VAL A 95 1.73 -0.81 22.27
CA VAL A 95 0.86 -1.72 21.51
C VAL A 95 -0.57 -1.17 21.45
N LYS A 96 -1.09 -0.97 20.24
CA LYS A 96 -2.45 -0.47 20.00
C LYS A 96 -3.12 -1.21 18.84
N PRO A 97 -4.44 -1.45 18.88
CA PRO A 97 -5.17 -2.00 17.74
C PRO A 97 -5.15 -0.98 16.60
N ILE A 98 -5.16 -1.46 15.35
CA ILE A 98 -5.23 -0.56 14.19
C ILE A 98 -6.67 -0.09 13.95
N VAL A 99 -7.68 -0.91 14.22
CA VAL A 99 -9.10 -0.56 14.04
C VAL A 99 -9.98 -1.28 15.05
N LYS A 100 -11.22 -0.78 15.26
CA LYS A 100 -12.23 -1.39 16.14
C LYS A 100 -13.37 -2.10 15.39
N SER A 101 -13.55 -1.84 14.09
CA SER A 101 -14.57 -2.43 13.22
C SER A 101 -14.10 -3.75 12.60
N GLU A 102 -15.03 -4.59 12.17
CA GLU A 102 -14.76 -5.87 11.49
C GLU A 102 -14.36 -5.68 10.01
N GLU A 103 -13.61 -4.62 9.69
CA GLU A 103 -13.07 -4.42 8.36
C GLU A 103 -12.11 -5.55 7.98
N VAL A 104 -12.17 -5.95 6.71
CA VAL A 104 -11.42 -7.11 6.20
C VAL A 104 -10.48 -6.65 5.10
N LEU A 105 -9.21 -6.98 5.25
CA LEU A 105 -8.20 -6.83 4.22
C LEU A 105 -8.10 -8.10 3.38
N LYS A 106 -8.41 -7.97 2.09
CA LYS A 106 -8.38 -9.08 1.13
C LYS A 106 -6.93 -9.50 0.79
N PRO A 107 -6.71 -10.76 0.36
CA PRO A 107 -5.43 -11.18 -0.19
C PRO A 107 -4.94 -10.24 -1.30
N GLY A 108 -3.68 -9.83 -1.25
CA GLY A 108 -3.08 -8.92 -2.22
C GLY A 108 -3.48 -7.45 -2.07
N ALA A 109 -4.31 -7.10 -1.08
CA ALA A 109 -4.70 -5.72 -0.84
C ALA A 109 -3.74 -5.02 0.14
N LEU A 110 -3.73 -3.68 0.06
CA LEU A 110 -2.99 -2.77 0.94
C LEU A 110 -3.95 -2.12 1.93
N VAL A 111 -3.43 -1.80 3.12
CA VAL A 111 -4.06 -0.89 4.07
C VAL A 111 -2.99 0.03 4.62
N TRP A 112 -3.28 1.33 4.68
CA TRP A 112 -2.35 2.31 5.23
C TRP A 112 -2.95 3.00 6.44
N ILE A 113 -2.10 3.30 7.41
CA ILE A 113 -2.49 3.71 8.76
C ILE A 113 -1.87 5.07 9.02
N CYS A 114 -2.67 6.07 9.34
CA CYS A 114 -2.21 7.42 9.66
C CYS A 114 -3.02 8.02 10.82
N SER A 115 -2.63 9.20 11.31
CA SER A 115 -3.46 9.98 12.25
C SER A 115 -4.11 11.21 11.65
N ASN A 116 -3.56 11.72 10.53
CA ASN A 116 -4.09 12.90 9.85
C ASN A 116 -4.18 12.64 8.34
N PRO A 117 -5.29 12.08 7.85
CA PRO A 117 -5.47 11.84 6.42
C PRO A 117 -5.48 13.12 5.60
N ALA A 118 -5.88 14.26 6.16
CA ALA A 118 -5.86 15.55 5.45
C ALA A 118 -4.42 16.00 5.18
N ALA A 119 -3.51 15.80 6.13
CA ALA A 119 -2.09 16.09 5.95
C ALA A 119 -1.45 15.21 4.86
N ILE A 120 -1.87 13.94 4.77
CA ILE A 120 -1.46 13.01 3.72
C ILE A 120 -1.98 13.50 2.36
N ALA A 121 -3.27 13.84 2.25
CA ALA A 121 -3.85 14.34 1.02
C ALA A 121 -3.23 15.67 0.53
N MET A 122 -2.67 16.48 1.45
CA MET A 122 -1.89 17.67 1.08
C MET A 122 -0.48 17.35 0.57
N ALA A 123 0.15 16.29 1.10
CA ALA A 123 1.51 15.91 0.73
C ALA A 123 1.57 14.99 -0.50
N TYR A 124 0.48 14.26 -0.79
CA TYR A 124 0.40 13.25 -1.83
C TYR A 124 -0.86 13.46 -2.67
N SER A 125 -0.70 13.88 -3.93
CA SER A 125 -1.80 14.07 -4.88
C SER A 125 -2.51 12.76 -5.25
N TYR A 126 -1.81 11.63 -5.15
CA TYR A 126 -2.31 10.30 -5.46
C TYR A 126 -2.27 9.41 -4.22
N HIS A 127 -3.45 8.97 -3.80
CA HIS A 127 -3.63 8.09 -2.66
C HIS A 127 -5.00 7.43 -2.73
N HIS A 128 -5.09 6.13 -2.40
CA HIS A 128 -6.38 5.45 -2.28
C HIS A 128 -6.92 5.62 -0.84
N MET A 129 -7.71 6.68 -0.62
CA MET A 129 -8.34 6.97 0.68
C MET A 129 -9.21 5.81 1.20
N GLU A 130 -9.76 5.00 0.30
CA GLU A 130 -10.65 3.87 0.63
C GLU A 130 -9.99 2.79 1.48
N ASN A 131 -8.65 2.72 1.51
CA ASN A 131 -7.87 1.77 2.29
C ASN A 131 -7.14 2.42 3.49
N CYS A 132 -7.62 3.59 3.95
CA CYS A 132 -7.04 4.34 5.06
C CYS A 132 -7.67 3.94 6.41
N VAL A 133 -6.82 3.57 7.37
CA VAL A 133 -7.19 3.39 8.78
C VAL A 133 -6.67 4.58 9.60
N VAL A 134 -7.60 5.35 10.18
CA VAL A 134 -7.27 6.56 10.94
C VAL A 134 -7.18 6.25 12.43
N LEU A 135 -6.00 6.48 13.01
CA LEU A 135 -5.78 6.38 14.45
C LEU A 135 -6.05 7.71 15.15
N PRO A 136 -6.58 7.69 16.39
CA PRO A 136 -6.84 8.90 17.16
C PRO A 136 -5.57 9.63 17.61
N ALA A 137 -4.41 8.98 17.49
CA ALA A 137 -3.12 9.54 17.88
C ALA A 137 -2.04 9.11 16.88
N LYS A 138 -1.07 10.01 16.65
CA LYS A 138 0.05 9.77 15.73
C LYS A 138 0.82 8.49 16.02
N LEU A 139 1.47 7.97 15.00
CA LEU A 139 2.35 6.81 15.12
C LEU A 139 3.55 7.13 16.01
N ALA A 140 4.00 8.39 16.00
CA ALA A 140 5.11 8.92 16.81
C ALA A 140 6.40 8.17 16.53
N TYR A 141 6.67 7.86 15.26
CA TYR A 141 7.94 7.26 14.87
C TYR A 141 9.10 8.21 15.17
N ALA A 142 10.27 7.64 15.45
CA ALA A 142 11.43 8.42 15.85
C ALA A 142 12.22 8.78 14.59
N ASP A 143 12.58 10.06 14.46
CA ASP A 143 13.33 10.59 13.32
C ASP A 143 14.72 9.94 13.15
N ASP A 144 15.32 9.39 14.23
CA ASP A 144 16.61 8.69 14.19
C ASP A 144 16.49 7.18 13.90
N GLY A 145 15.27 6.68 13.70
CA GLY A 145 14.96 5.28 13.44
C GLY A 145 14.45 4.53 14.66
N GLY A 146 13.95 3.32 14.44
CA GLY A 146 13.35 2.52 15.49
C GLY A 146 12.88 1.17 14.98
N VAL A 147 12.03 0.51 15.75
CA VAL A 147 11.42 -0.78 15.36
C VAL A 147 9.91 -0.62 15.34
N VAL A 148 9.29 -0.99 14.23
CA VAL A 148 7.83 -1.13 14.12
C VAL A 148 7.48 -2.62 14.13
N VAL A 149 6.45 -2.97 14.87
CA VAL A 149 6.04 -4.37 15.10
C VAL A 149 4.57 -4.51 14.75
N VAL A 150 4.21 -5.51 13.96
CA VAL A 150 2.82 -5.91 13.70
C VAL A 150 2.54 -7.19 14.46
N LEU A 151 1.40 -7.23 15.16
CA LEU A 151 0.99 -8.37 15.97
C LEU A 151 -0.44 -8.80 15.65
N ASN A 152 -0.71 -10.08 15.86
CA ASN A 152 -2.07 -10.61 15.81
C ASN A 152 -2.78 -10.48 17.18
N ARG A 153 -4.03 -10.98 17.25
CA ARG A 153 -4.86 -10.94 18.47
C ARG A 153 -4.27 -11.68 19.67
N ASN A 154 -3.38 -12.65 19.43
CA ASN A 154 -2.69 -13.40 20.48
C ASN A 154 -1.42 -12.68 20.98
N ARG A 155 -1.11 -11.47 20.47
CA ARG A 155 0.15 -10.74 20.70
C ARG A 155 1.38 -11.44 20.12
N GLU A 156 1.20 -12.32 19.15
CA GLU A 156 2.32 -12.92 18.44
C GLU A 156 2.79 -11.94 17.35
N VAL A 157 4.10 -11.79 17.19
CA VAL A 157 4.69 -10.94 16.16
C VAL A 157 4.53 -11.61 14.81
N ILE A 158 3.86 -10.93 13.87
CA ILE A 158 3.62 -11.43 12.51
C ILE A 158 4.54 -10.78 11.47
N ASP A 159 4.93 -9.51 11.68
CA ASP A 159 6.03 -8.87 10.96
C ASP A 159 6.69 -7.79 11.84
N GLU A 160 7.94 -7.47 11.54
CA GLU A 160 8.72 -6.48 12.26
C GLU A 160 9.82 -5.89 11.37
N VAL A 161 9.99 -4.57 11.43
CA VAL A 161 11.01 -3.84 10.66
C VAL A 161 11.74 -2.88 11.58
N THR A 162 13.07 -2.98 11.57
CA THR A 162 13.94 -1.91 12.09
C THR A 162 14.14 -0.88 10.98
N TYR A 163 13.62 0.33 11.16
CA TYR A 163 13.69 1.42 10.19
C TYR A 163 14.66 2.52 10.63
N GLY A 164 15.05 3.36 9.69
CA GLY A 164 15.87 4.54 9.91
C GLY A 164 16.63 4.92 8.65
N LYS A 165 17.48 5.94 8.76
CA LYS A 165 18.26 6.47 7.63
C LYS A 165 19.05 5.41 6.84
N PHE A 166 19.50 4.35 7.50
CA PHE A 166 20.26 3.26 6.86
C PHE A 166 19.45 2.42 5.87
N LEU A 167 18.11 2.51 5.88
CA LEU A 167 17.24 1.89 4.87
C LEU A 167 17.01 2.79 3.66
N HIS A 168 17.36 4.08 3.74
CA HIS A 168 17.36 4.94 2.56
C HIS A 168 18.52 4.58 1.63
N HIS A 169 18.37 4.97 0.36
CA HIS A 169 19.46 4.84 -0.58
C HIS A 169 20.69 5.65 -0.10
N PRO A 170 21.94 5.14 -0.19
CA PRO A 170 23.12 5.79 0.39
C PRO A 170 23.37 7.24 -0.04
N MET A 171 22.89 7.60 -1.23
CA MET A 171 23.02 8.96 -1.75
C MET A 171 21.89 9.92 -1.34
N VAL A 172 20.84 9.44 -0.67
CA VAL A 172 19.79 10.29 -0.10
C VAL A 172 20.35 10.97 1.15
N THR A 173 20.76 12.23 1.00
CA THR A 173 21.36 13.01 2.10
C THR A 173 20.31 13.64 3.01
N GLN A 174 19.11 13.89 2.49
CA GLN A 174 17.95 14.41 3.21
C GLN A 174 16.81 13.38 3.12
N THR A 175 16.36 12.88 4.27
CA THR A 175 15.36 11.81 4.39
C THR A 175 13.96 12.34 4.69
N LYS A 176 13.86 13.61 5.08
CA LYS A 176 12.58 14.24 5.42
C LYS A 176 11.62 14.27 4.23
N GLY A 177 10.40 13.78 4.45
CA GLY A 177 9.33 13.67 3.45
C GLY A 177 9.50 12.50 2.49
N ILE A 178 10.49 11.62 2.70
CA ILE A 178 10.76 10.46 1.87
C ILE A 178 10.39 9.19 2.64
N ALA A 179 9.44 8.43 2.11
CA ALA A 179 9.05 7.16 2.66
C ALA A 179 10.10 6.08 2.35
N LEU A 180 10.15 5.08 3.21
CA LEU A 180 10.84 3.83 2.97
C LEU A 180 9.84 2.86 2.34
N GLU A 181 10.19 2.30 1.19
CA GLU A 181 9.36 1.31 0.48
C GLU A 181 10.11 -0.01 0.39
N LYS A 182 9.39 -1.11 0.57
CA LYS A 182 9.91 -2.44 0.29
C LYS A 182 9.87 -2.66 -1.23
N GLY A 183 11.03 -2.85 -1.85
CA GLY A 183 11.10 -3.17 -3.28
C GLY A 183 10.36 -4.46 -3.60
N TRP A 184 10.08 -4.69 -4.88
CA TRP A 184 9.54 -5.95 -5.34
C TRP A 184 10.69 -6.88 -5.74
N SER A 185 10.74 -8.08 -5.18
CA SER A 185 11.69 -9.09 -5.68
C SER A 185 11.29 -9.55 -7.09
N ASN A 186 12.22 -10.16 -7.85
CA ASN A 186 11.94 -10.74 -9.18
C ASN A 186 10.76 -11.73 -9.21
N THR A 187 10.21 -12.13 -8.06
CA THR A 187 9.02 -12.97 -7.95
C THR A 187 7.72 -12.19 -7.79
N GLY A 188 7.70 -10.87 -7.96
CA GLY A 188 6.43 -10.14 -7.95
C GLY A 188 5.76 -10.06 -6.57
N MET A 189 6.49 -10.24 -5.46
CA MET A 189 5.95 -10.12 -4.10
C MET A 189 6.69 -9.06 -3.26
N PRO A 190 5.98 -8.15 -2.56
CA PRO A 190 6.58 -7.14 -1.67
C PRO A 190 7.43 -7.75 -0.57
N GLY A 191 7.01 -8.89 0.01
CA GLY A 191 7.61 -9.46 1.22
C GLY A 191 9.03 -9.98 1.18
N LYS A 192 9.70 -9.93 0.02
CA LYS A 192 11.08 -10.40 -0.14
C LYS A 192 12.02 -9.37 -0.76
N GLY A 193 11.55 -8.16 -1.07
CA GLY A 193 12.43 -7.13 -1.62
C GLY A 193 13.20 -6.37 -0.57
N LYS A 194 14.21 -5.63 -1.04
CA LYS A 194 15.05 -4.77 -0.20
C LYS A 194 14.32 -3.45 0.07
N TRP A 195 14.44 -2.94 1.29
CA TRP A 195 14.01 -1.59 1.61
C TRP A 195 14.89 -0.57 0.90
N THR A 196 14.28 0.49 0.39
CA THR A 196 14.96 1.65 -0.17
C THR A 196 14.07 2.89 -0.05
N SER A 197 14.56 4.04 -0.50
CA SER A 197 13.77 5.27 -0.60
C SER A 197 12.71 5.17 -1.69
N ALA A 198 11.50 5.64 -1.37
CA ALA A 198 10.42 5.82 -2.31
C ALA A 198 10.84 6.68 -3.52
N GLY A 199 10.38 6.28 -4.70
CA GLY A 199 10.43 7.13 -5.89
C GLY A 199 9.35 8.20 -5.85
N GLY A 200 9.55 9.33 -6.52
CA GLY A 200 8.56 10.41 -6.54
C GLY A 200 9.13 11.71 -7.09
N ASP A 201 8.30 12.75 -7.02
CA ASP A 201 8.68 14.10 -7.40
C ASP A 201 8.14 15.14 -6.40
N ALA A 202 8.57 16.39 -6.56
CA ALA A 202 8.21 17.49 -5.65
C ALA A 202 6.70 17.83 -5.63
N GLY A 203 5.91 17.38 -6.61
CA GLY A 203 4.47 17.62 -6.66
C GLY A 203 3.65 16.46 -6.09
N ASN A 204 4.14 15.22 -6.17
CA ASN A 204 3.39 14.01 -5.80
C ASN A 204 3.94 13.32 -4.54
N GLY A 205 4.88 13.97 -3.85
CA GLY A 205 5.56 13.43 -2.68
C GLY A 205 6.49 12.26 -3.00
N PHE A 206 7.30 11.87 -2.01
CA PHE A 206 8.20 10.72 -2.11
C PHE A 206 7.65 9.57 -1.25
N GLY A 207 6.59 8.93 -1.76
CA GLY A 207 5.86 7.83 -1.11
C GLY A 207 4.63 7.45 -1.91
N SER A 208 4.01 6.32 -1.57
CA SER A 208 2.91 5.70 -2.34
C SER A 208 1.75 5.20 -1.47
N PRO A 209 1.19 6.00 -0.53
CA PRO A 209 0.17 5.51 0.40
C PRO A 209 -1.10 5.01 -0.32
N GLY A 210 -1.41 3.74 -0.12
CA GLY A 210 -2.53 3.02 -0.73
C GLY A 210 -2.28 2.58 -2.16
N MET A 211 -1.07 2.79 -2.71
CA MET A 211 -0.68 2.46 -4.08
C MET A 211 0.44 1.40 -4.07
N PRO A 212 0.68 0.69 -5.19
CA PRO A 212 1.87 -0.15 -5.31
C PRO A 212 3.16 0.66 -5.16
N ASN A 213 4.09 0.18 -4.32
CA ASN A 213 5.42 0.77 -4.15
C ASN A 213 6.12 1.08 -5.48
N ARG A 214 6.54 2.33 -5.64
CA ARG A 214 7.30 2.83 -6.79
C ARG A 214 8.72 2.27 -6.81
N ALA A 215 9.24 1.88 -5.65
CA ALA A 215 10.56 1.30 -5.49
C ALA A 215 10.70 -0.07 -6.17
N GLY A 216 9.59 -0.68 -6.59
CA GLY A 216 9.49 -2.09 -6.97
C GLY A 216 9.18 -2.40 -8.44
N LYS A 217 8.95 -1.44 -9.34
CA LYS A 217 8.62 -1.76 -10.74
C LYS A 217 9.84 -2.19 -11.55
N ILE A 218 10.43 -3.33 -11.19
CA ILE A 218 11.31 -4.10 -12.08
C ILE A 218 10.41 -4.66 -13.18
N LEU A 219 10.15 -3.88 -14.23
CA LEU A 219 9.73 -4.44 -15.52
C LEU A 219 10.84 -5.43 -15.90
N SER A 220 10.57 -6.73 -15.78
CA SER A 220 11.35 -7.76 -16.43
C SER A 220 11.22 -7.48 -17.91
N GLU A 221 12.26 -6.96 -18.56
CA GLU A 221 12.63 -7.33 -19.93
C GLU A 221 13.82 -6.54 -20.46
N ARG A 222 14.51 -7.27 -21.34
CA ARG A 222 15.70 -7.00 -22.16
C ARG A 222 16.26 -5.59 -22.13
N ASN A 223 17.56 -5.58 -21.84
CA ASN A 223 18.42 -4.42 -21.93
C ASN A 223 18.63 -4.10 -23.42
N ASP A 224 17.75 -3.28 -24.00
CA ASP A 224 17.85 -2.80 -25.39
C ASP A 224 18.98 -1.75 -25.55
N GLY A 225 19.80 -1.54 -24.51
CA GLY A 225 20.90 -0.57 -24.46
C GLY A 225 20.48 0.85 -24.05
N GLU A 226 19.19 1.15 -24.04
CA GLU A 226 18.64 2.43 -23.58
C GLU A 226 18.42 2.44 -22.06
N PHE A 227 18.81 3.54 -21.40
CA PHE A 227 18.73 3.64 -19.95
C PHE A 227 17.41 4.23 -19.42
N MET A 228 16.52 4.71 -20.30
CA MET A 228 15.22 5.28 -19.94
C MET A 228 14.14 4.71 -20.86
N LYS A 229 13.08 4.18 -20.26
CA LYS A 229 11.89 3.70 -20.94
C LYS A 229 10.67 4.47 -20.43
N CYS A 230 9.81 4.91 -21.34
CA CYS A 230 8.55 5.59 -20.99
C CYS A 230 7.38 4.75 -21.52
N VAL A 231 6.38 4.46 -20.69
CA VAL A 231 5.21 3.65 -21.05
C VAL A 231 3.98 4.17 -20.30
N PRO A 232 2.80 4.29 -20.94
CA PRO A 232 2.54 4.10 -22.37
C PRO A 232 3.05 5.27 -23.23
N GLU A 233 3.10 5.13 -24.56
CA GLU A 233 3.47 6.25 -25.44
C GLU A 233 2.37 7.33 -25.52
N VAL A 234 1.14 6.93 -25.23
CA VAL A 234 -0.06 7.79 -25.14
C VAL A 234 -0.72 7.48 -23.81
N PHE A 235 -1.02 8.49 -23.00
CA PHE A 235 -1.68 8.32 -21.69
C PHE A 235 -2.82 9.34 -21.54
N THR A 236 -3.84 9.00 -20.75
CA THR A 236 -5.10 9.74 -20.61
C THR A 236 -5.42 9.91 -19.12
N PRO A 237 -5.05 11.01 -18.48
CA PRO A 237 -5.29 11.26 -17.05
C PRO A 237 -6.76 11.66 -16.81
N ASP A 238 -7.70 10.74 -17.00
CA ASP A 238 -9.14 10.95 -16.78
C ASP A 238 -9.67 10.35 -15.46
N GLY A 239 -8.82 9.61 -14.76
CA GLY A 239 -9.09 9.01 -13.46
C GLY A 239 -9.89 7.71 -13.55
N ASP A 240 -9.92 7.04 -14.70
CA ASP A 240 -10.62 5.77 -14.90
C ASP A 240 -9.81 4.54 -14.45
N GLY A 241 -8.54 4.72 -14.08
CA GLY A 241 -7.60 3.68 -13.65
C GLY A 241 -6.81 3.04 -14.79
N LEU A 242 -6.99 3.49 -16.04
CA LEU A 242 -6.36 2.96 -17.24
C LEU A 242 -5.49 4.04 -17.89
N GLU A 243 -4.18 3.81 -17.93
CA GLU A 243 -3.23 4.71 -18.62
C GLU A 243 -3.31 6.18 -18.12
N ASP A 244 -3.64 6.39 -16.84
CA ASP A 244 -3.75 7.71 -16.22
C ASP A 244 -2.40 8.44 -16.09
N GLU A 245 -1.30 7.71 -16.08
CA GLU A 245 0.04 8.26 -15.89
C GLU A 245 1.04 7.68 -16.90
N LEU A 246 1.99 8.51 -17.31
CA LEU A 246 3.19 8.08 -18.00
C LEU A 246 4.20 7.53 -16.99
N GLU A 247 4.52 6.26 -17.07
CA GLU A 247 5.57 5.66 -16.28
C GLU A 247 6.93 5.82 -16.96
N ILE A 248 7.93 6.21 -16.18
CA ILE A 248 9.30 6.46 -16.65
C ILE A 248 10.25 5.60 -15.83
N LYS A 249 10.80 4.56 -16.45
CA LYS A 249 11.74 3.62 -15.83
C LYS A 249 13.18 3.95 -16.20
N ILE A 250 14.05 4.04 -15.20
CA ILE A 250 15.49 4.26 -15.39
C ILE A 250 16.24 2.96 -15.14
N THR A 251 16.96 2.44 -16.14
CA THR A 251 17.75 1.20 -16.04
C THR A 251 19.19 1.48 -16.45
N VAL A 252 20.10 1.49 -15.48
CA VAL A 252 21.51 1.82 -15.67
C VAL A 252 22.38 0.65 -15.16
N PRO A 253 23.46 0.24 -15.83
CA PRO A 253 24.35 -0.79 -15.29
C PRO A 253 24.90 -0.35 -13.92
N ASP A 254 24.91 -1.26 -12.93
CA ASP A 254 25.24 -1.05 -11.51
C ASP A 254 26.37 -0.03 -11.26
N ARG A 255 25.99 1.24 -11.19
CA ARG A 255 26.83 2.39 -10.88
C ARG A 255 25.97 3.45 -10.23
N GLU A 256 26.55 4.21 -9.33
CA GLU A 256 25.93 5.37 -8.72
C GLU A 256 25.81 6.51 -9.75
N PHE A 257 24.64 7.15 -9.83
CA PHE A 257 24.41 8.27 -10.73
C PHE A 257 23.42 9.29 -10.14
N VAL A 258 23.51 10.51 -10.64
CA VAL A 258 22.57 11.60 -10.41
C VAL A 258 21.66 11.72 -11.63
N LEU A 259 20.35 11.71 -11.43
CA LEU A 259 19.34 11.84 -12.46
C LEU A 259 18.77 13.27 -12.52
N GLN A 260 18.67 13.79 -13.73
CA GLN A 260 17.79 14.88 -14.09
C GLN A 260 16.70 14.32 -15.02
N LEU A 261 15.44 14.53 -14.66
CA LEU A 261 14.27 14.12 -15.43
C LEU A 261 13.32 15.31 -15.56
N SER A 262 13.03 15.72 -16.79
CA SER A 262 12.24 16.92 -17.06
C SER A 262 11.33 16.72 -18.27
N VAL A 263 10.17 17.37 -18.24
CA VAL A 263 9.16 17.32 -19.30
C VAL A 263 9.16 18.63 -20.05
N TYR A 264 9.13 18.54 -21.37
CA TYR A 264 9.11 19.67 -22.28
C TYR A 264 7.89 19.61 -23.18
N ASP A 265 7.28 20.76 -23.46
CA ASP A 265 6.23 20.86 -24.49
C ASP A 265 6.83 20.86 -25.91
N ALA A 266 5.97 20.80 -26.93
CA ALA A 266 6.37 20.83 -28.34
C ALA A 266 7.14 22.11 -28.76
N ARG A 267 7.17 23.16 -27.92
CA ARG A 267 7.94 24.40 -28.15
C ARG A 267 9.29 24.38 -27.43
N GLY A 268 9.63 23.29 -26.74
CA GLY A 268 10.86 23.14 -25.96
C GLY A 268 10.85 23.89 -24.63
N ARG A 269 9.69 24.31 -24.12
CA ARG A 269 9.59 24.91 -22.78
C ARG A 269 9.53 23.80 -21.75
N CYS A 270 10.35 23.91 -20.70
CA CYS A 270 10.28 23.00 -19.55
C CYS A 270 8.98 23.25 -18.79
N VAL A 271 8.07 22.28 -18.79
CA VAL A 271 6.74 22.39 -18.15
C VAL A 271 6.69 21.68 -16.80
N ARG A 272 7.55 20.68 -16.57
CA ARG A 272 7.65 19.94 -15.30
C ARG A 272 9.09 19.46 -15.08
N LYS A 273 9.58 19.52 -13.85
CA LYS A 273 10.79 18.81 -13.41
C LYS A 273 10.36 17.68 -12.48
N ILE A 274 10.52 16.45 -12.94
CA ILE A 274 10.17 15.25 -12.17
C ILE A 274 11.31 14.93 -11.18
N ALA A 275 12.55 15.02 -11.64
CA ALA A 275 13.74 14.87 -10.80
C ALA A 275 14.77 15.94 -11.19
N ASP A 276 15.26 16.72 -10.23
CA ASP A 276 16.28 17.74 -10.49
C ASP A 276 17.57 17.38 -9.76
N ARG A 277 18.48 16.73 -10.49
CA ARG A 277 19.80 16.31 -10.00
C ARG A 277 19.72 15.54 -8.68
N VAL A 278 18.79 14.60 -8.63
CA VAL A 278 18.61 13.71 -7.48
C VAL A 278 19.36 12.40 -7.71
N PRO A 279 20.04 11.87 -6.69
CA PRO A 279 20.68 10.58 -6.81
C PRO A 279 19.67 9.45 -6.67
N VAL A 280 19.74 8.46 -7.57
CA VAL A 280 18.76 7.38 -7.67
C VAL A 280 19.46 6.05 -7.98
N TYR A 281 18.73 4.94 -7.86
CA TYR A 281 19.23 3.61 -8.19
C TYR A 281 18.73 3.12 -9.55
N SER A 282 19.42 2.13 -10.11
CA SER A 282 18.98 1.47 -11.34
C SER A 282 17.74 0.62 -11.10
N GLY A 283 16.74 0.76 -11.97
CA GLY A 283 15.44 0.10 -11.85
C GLY A 283 14.37 0.97 -11.17
N ILE A 284 14.70 2.20 -10.74
CA ILE A 284 13.71 3.15 -10.21
C ILE A 284 12.68 3.53 -11.26
N GLY A 285 11.43 3.67 -10.83
CA GLY A 285 10.33 4.23 -11.61
C GLY A 285 9.95 5.63 -11.14
N PHE A 286 9.60 6.48 -12.09
CA PHE A 286 8.90 7.75 -11.89
C PHE A 286 7.58 7.70 -12.64
N SER A 287 6.67 8.60 -12.32
CA SER A 287 5.46 8.79 -13.12
C SER A 287 5.22 10.26 -13.42
N TRP A 288 4.41 10.51 -14.45
CA TRP A 288 3.95 11.84 -14.83
C TRP A 288 2.50 11.79 -15.30
N ASP A 289 1.68 12.59 -14.66
CA ASP A 289 0.22 12.66 -14.79
C ASP A 289 -0.28 13.71 -15.80
N GLY A 290 0.63 14.29 -16.60
CA GLY A 290 0.25 15.35 -17.53
C GLY A 290 0.15 16.73 -16.89
N THR A 291 0.55 16.91 -15.62
CA THR A 291 0.54 18.21 -14.95
C THR A 291 1.84 19.00 -15.12
N SER A 292 1.72 20.32 -15.01
CA SER A 292 2.82 21.27 -14.94
C SER A 292 3.49 21.29 -13.55
N GLY A 293 4.60 22.01 -13.41
CA GLY A 293 5.26 22.23 -12.11
C GLY A 293 4.36 22.87 -11.05
N ASP A 294 3.33 23.62 -11.46
CA ASP A 294 2.37 24.27 -10.57
C ASP A 294 1.12 23.39 -10.31
N GLY A 295 1.14 22.13 -10.75
CA GLY A 295 0.04 21.16 -10.57
C GLY A 295 -1.13 21.34 -11.54
N CYS A 296 -1.11 22.32 -12.44
CA CYS A 296 -2.16 22.48 -13.46
C CYS A 296 -2.01 21.43 -14.56
N LEU A 297 -3.12 20.80 -14.96
CA LEU A 297 -3.19 19.88 -16.10
C LEU A 297 -2.78 20.59 -17.40
N LEU A 298 -1.91 19.97 -18.18
CA LEU A 298 -1.45 20.52 -19.45
C LEU A 298 -2.43 20.22 -20.61
N PRO A 299 -2.36 20.98 -21.71
CA PRO A 299 -3.15 20.69 -22.91
C PRO A 299 -2.77 19.35 -23.54
N ALA A 300 -3.74 18.68 -24.18
CA ALA A 300 -3.46 17.52 -25.01
C ALA A 300 -2.44 17.87 -26.08
N GLY A 301 -1.48 16.98 -26.33
CA GLY A 301 -0.40 17.22 -27.28
C GLY A 301 0.83 16.37 -27.05
N ILE A 302 1.85 16.66 -27.85
CA ILE A 302 3.14 15.96 -27.82
C ILE A 302 4.05 16.60 -26.78
N TYR A 303 4.65 15.75 -25.95
CA TYR A 303 5.61 16.13 -24.93
C TYR A 303 6.90 15.32 -25.09
N VAL A 304 7.99 15.88 -24.57
CA VAL A 304 9.31 15.24 -24.57
C VAL A 304 9.77 15.05 -23.14
N ILE A 305 10.00 13.80 -22.76
CA ILE A 305 10.68 13.41 -21.52
C ILE A 305 12.18 13.43 -21.79
N TYR A 306 12.89 14.31 -21.10
CA TYR A 306 14.35 14.39 -21.11
C TYR A 306 14.92 13.75 -19.86
N GLY A 307 15.73 12.72 -20.04
CA GLY A 307 16.51 12.08 -18.98
C GLY A 307 17.99 12.33 -19.17
N CYS A 308 18.68 12.76 -18.11
CA CYS A 308 20.14 12.89 -18.08
C CYS A 308 20.69 12.27 -16.81
N ILE A 309 21.64 11.35 -16.96
CA ILE A 309 22.36 10.75 -15.85
C ILE A 309 23.82 11.21 -15.86
N VAL A 310 24.33 11.49 -14.67
CA VAL A 310 25.74 11.85 -14.43
C VAL A 310 26.31 10.91 -13.38
N TYR A 311 27.35 10.16 -13.73
CA TYR A 311 28.05 9.25 -12.81
C TYR A 311 29.07 10.00 -11.96
N SER A 312 29.51 9.38 -10.87
CA SER A 312 30.54 9.93 -9.98
C SER A 312 31.90 10.15 -10.65
N ASP A 313 32.20 9.40 -11.71
CA ASP A 313 33.41 9.55 -12.53
C ASP A 313 33.33 10.69 -13.57
N GLY A 314 32.21 11.43 -13.59
CA GLY A 314 31.95 12.51 -14.55
C GLY A 314 31.36 12.03 -15.88
N GLY A 315 31.16 10.73 -16.08
CA GLY A 315 30.46 10.19 -17.23
C GLY A 315 29.03 10.71 -17.30
N ARG A 316 28.55 11.02 -18.52
CA ARG A 316 27.20 11.56 -18.74
C ARG A 316 26.49 10.80 -19.86
N ARG A 317 25.21 10.48 -19.66
CA ARG A 317 24.32 9.98 -20.73
C ARG A 317 23.02 10.77 -20.72
N GLU A 318 22.48 11.03 -21.89
CA GLU A 318 21.19 11.72 -22.05
C GLU A 318 20.30 11.01 -23.08
N VAL A 319 19.00 11.17 -22.92
CA VAL A 319 17.98 10.56 -23.78
C VAL A 319 16.73 11.42 -23.79
N ARG A 320 16.03 11.42 -24.93
CA ARG A 320 14.76 12.13 -25.14
C ARG A 320 13.74 11.11 -25.62
N LYS A 321 12.61 11.00 -24.92
CA LYS A 321 11.48 10.14 -25.29
C LYS A 321 10.26 10.99 -25.55
N VAL A 322 9.55 10.68 -26.62
CA VAL A 322 8.33 11.38 -27.01
C VAL A 322 7.15 10.64 -26.41
N CYS A 323 6.17 11.37 -25.88
CA CYS A 323 4.89 10.83 -25.44
C CYS A 323 3.75 11.78 -25.83
N VAL A 324 2.53 11.28 -25.81
CA VAL A 324 1.31 12.04 -26.10
C VAL A 324 0.44 12.06 -24.86
N LEU A 325 0.06 13.27 -24.43
CA LEU A 325 -1.00 13.47 -23.45
C LEU A 325 -2.32 13.57 -24.21
N SER A 326 -3.23 12.63 -23.97
CA SER A 326 -4.59 12.61 -24.53
C SER A 326 -5.63 13.03 -23.49
N ARG A 327 -6.87 13.19 -23.94
CA ARG A 327 -8.06 13.42 -23.12
C ARG A 327 -9.17 12.47 -23.57
#